data_AF-A0A0L8KM80-F1
#
_entry.id   AF-A0A0L8KM80-F1
#
_cell.length_a   1.000
_cell.length_b   1.000
_cell.length_c   1.000
_cell.angle_alpha   90.00
_cell.angle_beta   90.00
_cell.angle_gamma   90.00
#
_symmetry.space_group_name_H-M   'P 1'
#
loop_
_entity.id
_entity.type
_entity.pdbx_description
1 polymer ?
#
loop_
_entity_poly.entity_id
_entity_poly.type
_entity_poly.pdbx_seq_one_letter_code
_entity_poly.pdbx_strand_id
1 'polypeptide(L)'
;MPLSNTLDRVDADLAAGRVPMARQRLRGLVSSFPYDLTLRRRLAEVYRLYGDAAEAGRWMYLEEDRDADETAAFEERYGSPGRRMKALAWSGPEALAATAVAEERLAAVRDACSEAAGRPVVWGDPIPFEDEDGEDGAPHEGGRFTGVVVAVGAFLGGTVTAGIWIRGVIALFE
;
A
#
# COMPACT_ATOMS: atom_id res chain seq x y z
N MET A 1 0.98 14.78 20.29
CA MET A 1 0.78 13.75 21.34
C MET A 1 2.09 13.01 21.55
N PRO A 2 2.43 12.55 22.76
CA PRO A 2 3.67 11.81 22.99
C PRO A 2 3.67 10.46 22.26
N LEU A 3 4.86 10.01 21.86
CA LEU A 3 5.09 8.76 21.11
C LEU A 3 4.49 7.55 21.82
N SER A 4 4.73 7.42 23.13
CA SER A 4 4.21 6.33 23.97
C SER A 4 2.69 6.22 23.89
N ASN A 5 1.96 7.32 24.02
CA ASN A 5 0.50 7.32 23.94
C ASN A 5 -0.04 6.88 22.57
N THR A 6 0.73 7.07 21.50
CA THR A 6 0.33 6.60 20.16
C THR A 6 0.59 5.11 20.02
N LEU A 7 1.69 4.58 20.57
CA LEU A 7 1.97 3.15 20.60
C LEU A 7 0.95 2.38 21.45
N ASP A 8 0.57 2.90 22.62
CA ASP A 8 -0.48 2.31 23.46
C ASP A 8 -1.81 2.16 22.70
N ARG A 9 -2.13 3.13 21.83
CA ARG A 9 -3.31 3.05 20.97
C ARG A 9 -3.15 2.06 19.83
N VAL A 10 -1.96 1.92 19.27
CA VAL A 10 -1.68 0.87 18.28
C VAL A 10 -1.91 -0.50 18.92
N ASP A 11 -1.41 -0.73 20.12
CA ASP A 11 -1.64 -1.97 20.89
C ASP A 11 -3.14 -2.20 21.14
N ALA A 12 -3.87 -1.19 21.60
CA ALA A 12 -5.31 -1.28 21.81
C ALA A 12 -6.12 -1.51 20.52
N ASP A 13 -5.68 -0.91 19.40
CA ASP A 13 -6.31 -1.11 18.09
C ASP A 13 -6.07 -2.54 17.61
N LEU A 14 -4.85 -3.09 17.75
CA LEU A 14 -4.52 -4.47 17.39
C LEU A 14 -5.27 -5.50 18.27
N ALA A 15 -5.29 -5.31 19.59
CA ALA A 15 -6.02 -6.17 20.51
C ALA A 15 -7.53 -6.19 20.24
N ALA A 16 -8.09 -5.09 19.73
CA ALA A 16 -9.48 -4.99 19.34
C ALA A 16 -9.75 -5.46 17.89
N GLY A 17 -8.76 -6.00 17.17
CA GLY A 17 -8.89 -6.39 15.76
C GLY A 17 -9.06 -5.23 14.79
N ARG A 18 -8.84 -3.98 15.22
CA ARG A 18 -8.93 -2.76 14.39
C ARG A 18 -7.62 -2.53 13.64
N VAL A 19 -7.17 -3.55 12.91
CA VAL A 19 -5.90 -3.57 12.19
C VAL A 19 -5.73 -2.39 11.21
N PRO A 20 -6.76 -1.89 10.48
CA PRO A 20 -6.58 -0.72 9.62
C PRO A 20 -6.20 0.56 10.38
N MET A 21 -6.75 0.74 11.60
CA MET A 21 -6.44 1.89 12.45
C MET A 21 -5.01 1.81 12.99
N ALA A 22 -4.60 0.63 13.47
CA ALA A 22 -3.23 0.38 13.90
C ALA A 22 -2.21 0.69 12.79
N ARG A 23 -2.46 0.20 11.57
CA ARG A 23 -1.63 0.48 10.39
C ARG A 23 -1.54 1.97 10.09
N GLN A 24 -2.67 2.67 10.08
CA GLN A 24 -2.70 4.10 9.80
C GLN A 24 -1.88 4.91 10.81
N ARG A 25 -2.01 4.57 12.11
CA ARG A 25 -1.23 5.22 13.17
C ARG A 25 0.26 4.93 13.04
N LEU A 26 0.63 3.67 12.80
CA LEU A 26 2.03 3.28 12.61
C LEU A 26 2.65 3.98 11.39
N ARG A 27 1.94 4.11 10.27
CA ARG A 27 2.43 4.89 9.12
C ARG A 27 2.69 6.35 9.48
N GLY A 28 1.82 6.95 10.28
CA GLY A 28 2.02 8.31 10.80
C GLY A 28 3.25 8.43 11.70
N LEU A 29 3.50 7.42 12.55
CA LEU A 29 4.70 7.36 13.39
C LEU A 29 5.97 7.19 12.55
N VAL A 30 5.99 6.25 11.60
CA VAL A 30 7.15 6.06 10.70
C VAL A 30 7.45 7.33 9.90
N SER A 31 6.43 8.07 9.46
CA SER A 31 6.64 9.36 8.80
C SER A 31 7.24 10.42 9.72
N SER A 32 6.96 10.36 11.03
CA SER A 32 7.48 11.33 12.02
C SER A 32 8.86 10.93 12.55
N PHE A 33 9.15 9.63 12.54
CA PHE A 33 10.38 9.01 13.03
C PHE A 33 10.95 8.09 11.94
N PRO A 34 11.40 8.65 10.80
CA PRO A 34 11.81 7.88 9.63
C PRO A 34 13.07 7.05 9.83
N TYR A 35 13.77 7.17 10.95
CA TYR A 35 15.00 6.41 11.24
C TYR A 35 14.80 5.31 12.28
N ASP A 36 13.62 5.25 12.91
CA ASP A 36 13.32 4.24 13.90
C ASP A 36 12.94 2.92 13.21
N LEU A 37 13.89 1.99 13.18
CA LEU A 37 13.72 0.67 12.58
C LEU A 37 12.71 -0.18 13.36
N THR A 38 12.52 0.07 14.67
CA THR A 38 11.52 -0.65 15.48
C THR A 38 10.10 -0.34 15.00
N LEU A 39 9.82 0.92 14.66
CA LEU A 39 8.53 1.32 14.10
C LEU A 39 8.29 0.71 12.72
N ARG A 40 9.34 0.59 11.90
CA ARG A 40 9.26 -0.06 10.59
C ARG A 40 9.01 -1.56 10.72
N ARG A 41 9.76 -2.28 11.58
CA ARG A 41 9.54 -3.71 11.88
C ARG A 41 8.09 -3.95 12.33
N ARG A 42 7.59 -3.14 13.26
CA ARG A 42 6.21 -3.25 13.76
C ARG A 42 5.16 -2.99 12.68
N LEU A 43 5.42 -2.07 11.74
CA LEU A 43 4.54 -1.85 10.60
C LEU A 43 4.56 -3.05 9.64
N ALA A 44 5.71 -3.67 9.41
CA ALA A 44 5.82 -4.90 8.61
C ALA A 44 4.98 -6.03 9.19
N GLU A 45 5.05 -6.26 10.51
CA GLU A 45 4.23 -7.25 11.21
C GLU A 45 2.73 -7.03 10.96
N VAL A 46 2.27 -5.78 10.96
CA VAL A 46 0.88 -5.45 10.64
C VAL A 46 0.52 -5.78 9.19
N TYR A 47 1.43 -5.61 8.24
CA TYR A 47 1.19 -6.01 6.85
C TYR A 47 1.17 -7.53 6.65
N ARG A 48 1.96 -8.28 7.42
CA ARG A 48 1.90 -9.76 7.45
C ARG A 48 0.51 -10.26 7.84
N LEU A 49 -0.18 -9.57 8.75
CA LEU A 49 -1.56 -9.91 9.12
C LEU A 49 -2.55 -9.84 7.94
N TYR A 50 -2.24 -9.07 6.90
CA TYR A 50 -3.02 -8.99 5.67
C TYR A 50 -2.50 -9.90 4.55
N GLY A 51 -1.40 -10.60 4.76
CA GLY A 51 -0.72 -11.37 3.71
C GLY A 51 -0.06 -10.50 2.64
N ASP A 52 0.22 -9.22 2.91
CA ASP A 52 0.91 -8.34 1.96
C ASP A 52 2.42 -8.45 2.12
N ALA A 53 3.00 -9.52 1.59
CA ALA A 53 4.42 -9.86 1.72
C ALA A 53 5.35 -8.74 1.20
N ALA A 54 4.99 -8.06 0.13
CA ALA A 54 5.83 -7.01 -0.45
C ALA A 54 5.79 -5.70 0.37
N GLU A 55 4.65 -5.34 0.99
CA GLU A 55 4.66 -4.25 1.97
C GLU A 55 5.39 -4.66 3.26
N ALA A 56 5.26 -5.91 3.73
CA ALA A 56 6.07 -6.39 4.85
C ALA A 56 7.58 -6.30 4.55
N GLY A 57 7.99 -6.77 3.36
CA GLY A 57 9.36 -6.71 2.88
C GLY A 57 9.88 -5.28 2.74
N ARG A 58 9.06 -4.35 2.24
CA ARG A 58 9.38 -2.91 2.17
C ARG A 58 9.80 -2.36 3.52
N TRP A 59 9.03 -2.66 4.57
CA TRP A 59 9.26 -2.11 5.91
C TRP A 59 10.38 -2.85 6.65
N MET A 60 10.65 -4.12 6.33
CA MET A 60 11.79 -4.90 6.84
C MET A 60 13.08 -4.73 6.04
N TYR A 61 13.06 -4.08 4.87
CA TYR A 61 14.17 -4.10 3.92
C TYR A 61 15.54 -3.68 4.51
N LEU A 62 15.51 -2.80 5.51
CA LEU A 62 16.70 -2.25 6.17
C LEU A 62 17.19 -3.09 7.36
N GLU A 63 16.38 -4.05 7.85
CA GLU A 63 16.68 -4.89 9.02
C GLU A 63 17.53 -6.11 8.65
N GLU A 64 18.57 -6.41 9.44
CA GLU A 64 19.52 -7.47 9.14
C GLU A 64 18.85 -8.84 8.96
N ASP A 65 17.85 -9.14 9.80
CA ASP A 65 17.07 -10.37 9.87
C ASP A 65 15.84 -10.39 8.95
N ARG A 66 15.86 -9.63 7.85
CA ARG A 66 14.76 -9.58 6.87
C ARG A 66 14.46 -10.96 6.28
N ASP A 67 13.17 -11.22 6.06
CA ASP A 67 12.71 -12.41 5.36
C ASP A 67 13.01 -12.32 3.86
N ALA A 68 13.55 -13.39 3.28
CA ALA A 68 14.01 -13.40 1.89
C ALA A 68 12.85 -13.35 0.88
N ASP A 69 11.73 -14.04 1.18
CA ASP A 69 10.57 -14.09 0.29
C ASP A 69 9.82 -12.75 0.31
N GLU A 70 9.67 -12.14 1.48
CA GLU A 70 9.13 -10.79 1.62
C GLU A 70 10.01 -9.76 0.88
N THR A 71 11.34 -9.88 1.00
CA THR A 71 12.29 -9.02 0.28
C THR A 71 12.16 -9.18 -1.22
N ALA A 72 12.06 -10.41 -1.72
CA ALA A 72 11.88 -10.69 -3.14
C ALA A 72 10.55 -10.10 -3.65
N ALA A 73 9.46 -10.27 -2.90
CA ALA A 73 8.16 -9.69 -3.26
C ALA A 73 8.19 -8.15 -3.31
N PHE A 74 8.91 -7.52 -2.38
CA PHE A 74 9.15 -6.07 -2.40
C PHE A 74 9.93 -5.65 -3.65
N GLU A 75 11.04 -6.32 -3.94
CA GLU A 75 11.90 -5.98 -5.08
C GLU A 75 11.20 -6.21 -6.42
N GLU A 76 10.33 -7.22 -6.52
CA GLU A 76 9.48 -7.51 -7.67
C GLU A 76 8.45 -6.40 -7.86
N ARG A 77 7.68 -6.07 -6.82
CA ARG A 77 6.64 -5.02 -6.88
C ARG A 77 7.23 -3.65 -7.22
N TYR A 78 8.42 -3.35 -6.70
CA TYR A 78 9.15 -2.12 -6.96
C TYR A 78 10.37 -2.42 -7.82
N GLY A 79 10.15 -2.92 -9.05
CA GLY A 79 11.22 -3.42 -9.93
C GLY A 79 12.35 -2.44 -10.26
N SER A 80 12.08 -1.14 -10.31
CA SER A 80 13.12 -0.13 -10.61
C SER A 80 13.79 0.42 -9.34
N PRO A 81 15.10 0.70 -9.36
CA PRO A 81 15.79 1.31 -8.22
C PRO A 81 15.15 2.61 -7.72
N GLY A 82 14.67 3.47 -8.63
CA GLY A 82 13.94 4.69 -8.28
C GLY A 82 12.61 4.41 -7.57
N ARG A 83 11.86 3.39 -8.01
CA ARG A 83 10.63 2.96 -7.31
C ARG A 83 10.94 2.41 -5.91
N ARG A 84 12.03 1.64 -5.74
CA ARG A 84 12.47 1.17 -4.40
C ARG A 84 12.86 2.33 -3.51
N MET A 85 13.64 3.27 -4.04
CA MET A 85 14.07 4.48 -3.32
C MET A 85 12.86 5.29 -2.83
N LYS A 86 11.87 5.52 -3.70
CA LYS A 86 10.59 6.19 -3.34
C LYS A 86 9.77 5.37 -2.32
N ALA A 87 9.70 4.05 -2.50
CA ALA A 87 8.94 3.17 -1.61
C ALA A 87 9.56 3.11 -0.22
N LEU A 88 10.87 3.09 -0.06
CA LEU A 88 11.50 3.07 1.26
C LEU A 88 11.14 4.31 2.09
N ALA A 89 10.74 5.43 1.47
CA ALA A 89 10.35 6.67 2.14
C ALA A 89 11.41 7.10 3.17
N TRP A 90 12.68 6.93 2.81
CA TRP A 90 13.82 7.41 3.59
C TRP A 90 14.09 8.87 3.26
N SER A 91 14.45 9.66 4.28
CA SER A 91 14.74 11.08 4.14
C SER A 91 16.11 11.38 4.73
N GLY A 92 16.93 12.18 4.05
CA GLY A 92 18.25 12.53 4.57
C GLY A 92 19.34 11.46 4.35
N PRO A 93 20.56 11.71 4.83
CA PRO A 93 21.72 10.88 4.53
C PRO A 93 21.63 9.48 5.16
N GLU A 94 22.28 8.50 4.53
CA GLU A 94 22.31 7.10 4.97
C GLU A 94 22.94 6.94 6.35
N ALA A 95 23.88 7.82 6.72
CA ALA A 95 24.52 7.85 8.04
C ALA A 95 23.55 8.11 9.22
N LEU A 96 22.30 8.49 8.95
CA LEU A 96 21.24 8.57 9.99
C LEU A 96 20.59 7.21 10.28
N ALA A 97 20.97 6.15 9.56
CA ALA A 97 20.52 4.82 9.83
C ALA A 97 20.99 4.33 11.20
N ALA A 98 20.10 3.63 11.91
CA ALA A 98 20.40 3.13 13.25
C ALA A 98 21.45 1.99 13.25
N THR A 99 21.71 1.36 12.09
CA THR A 99 22.64 0.23 11.95
C THR A 99 23.48 0.37 10.68
N ALA A 100 24.70 -0.18 10.70
CA ALA A 100 25.59 -0.20 9.54
C ALA A 100 24.98 -0.98 8.36
N VAL A 101 24.21 -2.04 8.66
CA VAL A 101 23.50 -2.84 7.64
C VAL A 101 22.44 -1.99 6.93
N ALA A 102 21.69 -1.17 7.68
CA ALA A 102 20.69 -0.28 7.09
C ALA A 102 21.36 0.83 6.25
N GLU A 103 22.48 1.39 6.73
CA GLU A 103 23.27 2.37 5.99
C GLU A 103 23.77 1.80 4.65
N GLU A 104 24.38 0.62 4.67
CA GLU A 104 24.89 -0.06 3.47
C GLU A 104 23.78 -0.31 2.44
N ARG A 105 22.61 -0.78 2.91
CA ARG A 105 21.47 -1.07 2.03
C ARG A 105 20.85 0.18 1.44
N LEU A 106 20.76 1.27 2.21
CA LEU A 106 20.34 2.56 1.68
C LEU A 106 21.33 3.04 0.61
N ALA A 107 22.63 2.96 0.89
CA ALA A 107 23.66 3.35 -0.07
C ALA A 107 23.54 2.56 -1.38
N ALA A 108 23.36 1.23 -1.29
CA ALA A 108 23.16 0.37 -2.45
C ALA A 108 21.92 0.76 -3.28
N VAL A 109 20.80 1.10 -2.63
CA VAL A 109 19.58 1.56 -3.35
C VAL A 109 19.84 2.90 -4.04
N ARG A 110 20.50 3.85 -3.37
CA ARG A 110 20.84 5.16 -3.96
C ARG A 110 21.82 5.00 -5.13
N ASP A 111 22.83 4.15 -5.01
CA ASP A 111 23.81 3.88 -6.07
C ASP A 111 23.14 3.26 -7.29
N ALA A 112 22.33 2.21 -7.11
CA ALA A 112 21.56 1.62 -8.20
C ALA A 112 20.61 2.64 -8.85
N CYS A 113 20.03 3.55 -8.07
CA CYS A 113 19.21 4.64 -8.57
C CYS A 113 20.02 5.67 -9.37
N SER A 114 21.23 5.99 -8.91
CA SER A 114 22.12 6.95 -9.57
C SER A 114 22.65 6.40 -10.89
N GLU A 115 23.02 5.12 -10.91
CA GLU A 115 23.42 4.40 -12.12
C GLU A 115 22.28 4.37 -13.14
N ALA A 116 21.07 3.97 -12.72
CA ALA A 116 19.91 3.94 -13.60
C ALA A 116 19.51 5.33 -14.14
N ALA A 117 19.72 6.38 -13.35
CA ALA A 117 19.45 7.76 -13.77
C ALA A 117 20.58 8.39 -14.62
N GLY A 118 21.76 7.76 -14.68
CA GLY A 118 22.96 8.34 -15.32
C GLY A 118 23.50 9.59 -14.62
N ARG A 119 23.10 9.86 -13.38
CA ARG A 119 23.53 11.02 -12.59
C ARG A 119 23.46 10.71 -11.09
N PRO A 120 24.22 11.42 -10.24
CA PRO A 120 24.04 11.31 -8.79
C PRO A 120 22.61 11.64 -8.36
N VAL A 121 22.01 10.76 -7.56
CA VAL A 121 20.70 10.94 -6.92
C VAL A 121 20.90 10.99 -5.41
N VAL A 122 20.19 11.88 -4.73
CA VAL A 122 20.18 12.01 -3.27
C VAL A 122 18.80 11.73 -2.70
N TRP A 123 18.75 11.28 -1.45
CA TRP A 123 17.49 11.09 -0.73
C TRP A 123 16.72 12.41 -0.59
N GLY A 124 15.43 12.39 -0.94
CA GLY A 124 14.54 13.55 -0.83
C GLY A 124 14.45 14.43 -2.09
N ASP A 125 15.31 14.22 -3.09
CA ASP A 125 15.14 14.86 -4.39
C ASP A 125 13.95 14.24 -5.13
N PRO A 126 13.17 15.04 -5.88
CA PRO A 126 12.21 14.50 -6.85
C PRO A 126 12.96 13.61 -7.84
N ILE A 127 12.72 12.30 -7.76
CA ILE A 127 13.38 11.33 -8.62
C ILE A 127 12.76 11.46 -10.02
N PRO A 128 13.55 11.78 -11.07
CA PRO A 128 13.03 12.20 -12.38
C PRO A 128 12.57 11.05 -13.27
N PHE A 129 12.31 9.85 -12.74
CA PHE A 129 11.80 8.77 -13.57
C PHE A 129 10.36 9.09 -13.93
N GLU A 130 10.11 9.18 -15.24
CA GLU A 130 8.75 9.18 -15.77
C GLU A 130 8.03 7.97 -15.15
N ASP A 131 6.90 8.24 -14.49
CA ASP A 131 5.98 7.21 -14.08
C ASP A 131 5.53 6.51 -15.37
N GLU A 132 6.27 5.48 -15.83
CA GLU A 132 5.73 4.54 -16.81
C GLU A 132 4.59 3.81 -16.09
N ASP A 133 3.40 4.31 -16.32
CA ASP A 133 2.16 3.93 -15.68
C ASP A 133 2.01 2.41 -15.57
N GLY A 134 1.73 1.97 -14.35
CA GLY A 134 1.38 0.61 -14.00
C GLY A 134 0.55 0.65 -12.74
N GLU A 135 -0.72 1.02 -12.91
CA GLU A 135 -1.80 0.76 -11.97
C GLU A 135 -1.74 -0.71 -11.51
N ASP A 136 -1.34 -0.93 -10.26
CA ASP A 136 -1.75 -2.09 -9.46
C ASP A 136 -2.05 -1.63 -8.03
N GLY A 137 -2.86 -0.57 -7.95
CA GLY A 137 -3.77 -0.40 -6.83
C GLY A 137 -5.06 -1.10 -7.21
N ALA A 138 -5.22 -2.37 -6.82
CA ALA A 138 -6.50 -3.06 -6.92
C ALA A 138 -7.63 -2.13 -6.42
N PRO A 139 -8.65 -1.80 -7.24
CA PRO A 139 -9.69 -0.90 -6.79
C PRO A 139 -10.46 -1.54 -5.65
N HIS A 140 -10.34 -0.96 -4.46
CA HIS A 140 -11.29 -1.16 -3.39
C HIS A 140 -12.66 -0.70 -3.90
N GLU A 141 -13.58 -1.64 -4.09
CA GLU A 141 -15.00 -1.38 -4.34
C GLU A 141 -15.51 -0.35 -3.33
N GLY A 142 -15.88 0.84 -3.80
CA GLY A 142 -16.15 1.95 -2.89
C GLY A 142 -16.66 3.21 -3.57
N GLY A 143 -17.68 3.06 -4.43
CA GLY A 143 -18.71 4.05 -4.76
C GLY A 143 -18.34 5.52 -4.96
N ARG A 144 -18.47 6.00 -6.20
CA ARG A 144 -19.22 7.24 -6.48
C ARG A 144 -19.74 7.26 -7.91
N PHE A 145 -21.07 7.30 -8.04
CA PHE A 145 -21.79 7.62 -9.27
C PHE A 145 -21.44 9.02 -9.78
N THR A 146 -21.21 9.16 -11.09
CA THR A 146 -21.72 10.30 -11.89
C THR A 146 -21.79 9.89 -13.36
N GLY A 147 -22.97 10.08 -13.99
CA GLY A 147 -23.36 9.60 -15.32
C GLY A 147 -22.59 10.22 -16.49
N VAL A 148 -22.74 9.77 -17.74
CA VAL A 148 -24.01 9.61 -18.48
C VAL A 148 -23.86 8.61 -19.65
N VAL A 149 -24.79 7.64 -19.66
CA VAL A 149 -25.56 7.03 -20.78
C VAL A 149 -24.86 6.68 -22.12
N VAL A 150 -24.73 5.38 -22.36
CA VAL A 150 -25.01 4.78 -23.68
C VAL A 150 -26.08 3.70 -23.50
N ALA A 151 -27.23 3.97 -24.11
CA ALA A 151 -28.38 3.10 -24.21
C ALA A 151 -28.04 1.80 -24.98
N VAL A 152 -28.65 0.68 -24.59
CA VAL A 152 -29.10 -0.47 -25.43
C VAL A 152 -29.49 -1.71 -24.57
N GLY A 153 -29.18 -1.76 -23.27
CA GLY A 153 -29.50 -2.94 -22.43
C GLY A 153 -30.89 -2.99 -21.74
N ALA A 154 -31.84 -2.11 -22.08
CA ALA A 154 -33.11 -1.95 -21.35
C ALA A 154 -34.34 -2.56 -22.05
N PHE A 155 -34.18 -3.60 -22.86
CA PHE A 155 -35.31 -4.19 -23.60
C PHE A 155 -35.65 -5.65 -23.26
N LEU A 156 -34.96 -6.30 -22.32
CA LEU A 156 -35.22 -7.70 -21.95
C LEU A 156 -35.72 -7.94 -20.51
N GLY A 157 -35.71 -6.92 -19.63
CA GLY A 157 -36.20 -7.03 -18.25
C GLY A 157 -37.67 -6.65 -18.04
N GLY A 158 -38.26 -5.84 -18.92
CA GLY A 158 -39.63 -5.33 -18.76
C GLY A 158 -40.75 -6.29 -19.20
N THR A 159 -40.44 -7.25 -20.07
CA THR A 159 -41.45 -8.19 -20.62
C THR A 159 -41.80 -9.32 -19.65
N VAL A 160 -40.88 -9.73 -18.78
CA VAL A 160 -41.13 -10.81 -17.81
C VAL A 160 -42.06 -10.37 -16.68
N THR A 161 -41.94 -9.12 -16.21
CA THR A 161 -42.74 -8.60 -15.09
C THR A 161 -44.20 -8.34 -15.48
N ALA A 162 -44.45 -7.88 -16.72
CA ALA A 162 -45.82 -7.65 -17.21
C ALA A 162 -46.61 -8.96 -17.43
N GLY A 163 -45.95 -10.03 -17.89
CA GLY A 163 -46.59 -11.33 -18.12
C GLY A 163 -47.08 -12.00 -16.83
N ILE A 164 -46.40 -11.78 -15.71
CA ILE A 164 -46.76 -12.33 -14.40
C ILE A 164 -48.03 -11.66 -13.85
N TRP A 165 -48.16 -10.35 -14.00
CA TRP A 165 -49.35 -9.62 -13.54
C TRP A 165 -50.60 -9.92 -14.37
N ILE A 166 -50.47 -10.10 -15.68
CA ILE A 166 -51.61 -10.43 -16.56
C ILE A 166 -52.14 -11.84 -16.24
N ARG A 167 -51.27 -12.83 -15.99
CA ARG A 167 -51.70 -14.18 -15.57
C ARG A 167 -52.38 -14.19 -14.20
N GLY A 168 -51.90 -13.38 -13.27
CA GLY A 168 -52.51 -13.28 -11.93
C GLY A 168 -53.90 -12.64 -11.94
N VAL A 169 -54.14 -11.65 -12.80
CA VAL A 169 -55.45 -10.97 -12.91
C VAL A 169 -56.50 -11.85 -13.59
N ILE A 170 -56.13 -12.64 -14.61
CA ILE A 170 -57.08 -13.54 -15.29
C ILE A 170 -57.58 -14.64 -14.34
N ALA A 171 -56.72 -15.14 -13.44
CA ALA A 171 -57.11 -16.15 -12.44
C ALA A 171 -58.06 -15.64 -11.34
N LEU A 172 -58.33 -14.32 -11.27
CA LEU A 172 -59.26 -13.75 -10.30
C LEU A 172 -60.70 -13.66 -10.84
N PHE A 173 -60.90 -13.94 -12.14
CA PHE A 173 -62.19 -13.80 -12.84
C PHE A 173 -62.69 -15.12 -13.48
N GLU A 174 -62.07 -16.26 -13.18
CA GLU A 174 -62.63 -17.62 -13.38
C GLU A 174 -63.10 -18.24 -12.06
#